data_AF-A0A9D5U454-F1
#
_entry.id   AF-A0A9D5U454-F1
#
_cell.length_a   1.000
_cell.length_b   1.000
_cell.length_c   1.000
_cell.angle_alpha   90.00
_cell.angle_beta   90.00
_cell.angle_gamma   90.00
#
_symmetry.space_group_name_H-M   'P 1'
#
loop_
_entity.id
_entity.type
_entity.pdbx_description
1 polymer ?
#
loop_
_entity_poly.entity_id
_entity_poly.type
_entity_poly.pdbx_seq_one_letter_code
_entity_poly.pdbx_strand_id
1 'polypeptide(L)' 'MKISRITSLSDNIALSLKATRVRIIAPIPGKGTVGIEVPNKNRADVLIREVLSSDEYLNNART' A
#
# COMPACT_ATOMS: atom_id res chain seq x y z
N MET A 1 -14.16 -0.88 -18.51
CA MET A 1 -13.48 0.42 -18.31
C MET A 1 -11.98 0.20 -18.45
N LYS A 2 -11.27 1.01 -19.24
CA LYS A 2 -9.83 0.82 -19.48
C LYS A 2 -9.04 1.27 -18.25
N ILE A 3 -8.51 0.32 -17.47
CA ILE A 3 -7.63 0.55 -16.32
C ILE A 3 -6.48 1.53 -16.65
N SER A 4 -6.01 1.50 -17.90
CA SER A 4 -5.00 2.42 -18.42
C SER A 4 -5.32 3.90 -18.22
N ARG A 5 -6.60 4.31 -18.19
CA ARG A 5 -7.00 5.71 -17.94
C ARG A 5 -6.80 6.12 -16.48
N ILE A 6 -6.94 5.18 -15.55
CA ILE A 6 -6.70 5.44 -14.12
C ILE A 6 -5.20 5.45 -13.87
N THR A 7 -4.46 4.50 -14.45
CA THR A 7 -3.00 4.47 -14.37
C THR A 7 -2.36 5.72 -14.97
N SER A 8 -2.89 6.25 -16.08
CA SER A 8 -2.38 7.52 -16.66
C SER A 8 -2.66 8.76 -15.80
N LEU A 9 -3.59 8.68 -14.85
CA LEU A 9 -3.92 9.77 -13.94
C LEU A 9 -3.18 9.66 -12.59
N SER A 10 -2.34 8.65 -12.38
CA SER A 10 -1.65 8.43 -11.11
C SER A 10 -0.91 9.68 -10.62
N ASP A 11 -0.24 10.38 -11.51
CA ASP A 11 0.59 11.54 -11.16
C ASP A 11 -0.27 12.75 -10.79
N ASN A 12 -1.37 12.96 -11.51
CA ASN A 12 -2.34 14.00 -11.18
C ASN A 12 -3.07 13.72 -9.85
N ILE A 13 -3.36 12.45 -9.57
CA ILE A 13 -3.94 12.01 -8.29
C ILE A 13 -2.93 12.23 -7.16
N ALA A 14 -1.66 11.86 -7.35
CA ALA A 14 -0.61 12.09 -6.38
C ALA A 14 -0.43 13.57 -6.07
N LEU A 15 -0.41 14.42 -7.10
CA LEU A 15 -0.35 15.88 -6.97
C LEU A 15 -1.54 16.43 -6.16
N SER A 16 -2.76 16.00 -6.51
CA SER A 16 -3.99 16.45 -5.83
C SER A 16 -4.02 16.05 -4.36
N LEU A 17 -3.43 14.91 -4.01
CA LEU A 17 -3.34 14.41 -2.64
C LEU A 17 -2.10 14.92 -1.88
N LYS A 18 -1.25 15.75 -2.51
CA LYS A 18 0.07 16.16 -1.99
C LYS A 18 0.92 14.96 -1.57
N ALA A 19 0.80 13.86 -2.30
CA ALA A 19 1.51 12.61 -2.07
C ALA A 19 2.68 12.50 -3.04
N THR A 20 3.81 11.94 -2.58
CA THR A 20 4.98 11.70 -3.44
C THR A 20 4.68 10.73 -4.58
N ARG A 21 3.85 9.72 -4.32
CA ARG A 21 3.36 8.76 -5.30
C ARG A 21 2.10 8.09 -4.81
N VAL A 22 1.28 7.56 -5.71
CA VAL A 22 0.16 6.67 -5.39
C VAL A 22 0.38 5.33 -6.08
N ARG A 23 -0.06 4.23 -5.44
CA ARG A 23 0.01 2.89 -6.02
C ARG A 23 -1.39 2.39 -6.31
N ILE A 24 -1.68 2.16 -7.59
CA ILE A 24 -2.97 1.67 -8.05
C ILE A 24 -2.91 0.15 -8.15
N ILE A 25 -3.78 -0.53 -7.42
CA ILE A 25 -4.00 -1.97 -7.45
C ILE A 25 -5.32 -2.22 -8.17
N ALA A 26 -5.25 -2.73 -9.38
CA ALA A 26 -6.43 -3.00 -10.20
C ALA A 26 -6.68 -4.51 -10.32
N PRO A 27 -7.94 -4.88 -10.59
CA PRO A 27 -9.03 -4.92 -9.61
C PRO A 27 -8.72 -5.88 -8.44
N ILE A 28 -9.23 -5.57 -7.25
CA ILE A 28 -9.08 -6.47 -6.09
C ILE A 28 -9.87 -7.76 -6.36
N PRO A 29 -9.25 -8.96 -6.29
CA PRO A 29 -9.96 -10.21 -6.48
C PRO A 29 -11.17 -10.31 -5.54
N GLY A 30 -12.35 -10.62 -6.09
CA GLY A 30 -13.59 -10.75 -5.31
C GLY A 30 -14.25 -9.43 -4.87
N LYS A 31 -13.64 -8.27 -5.13
CA LYS A 31 -14.24 -6.96 -4.90
C LYS A 31 -14.10 -6.14 -6.18
N GLY A 32 -15.19 -5.86 -6.90
CA GLY A 32 -15.20 -5.14 -8.19
C GLY A 32 -14.75 -3.67 -8.12
N THR A 33 -13.66 -3.41 -7.43
CA THR A 33 -13.12 -2.14 -6.98
C THR A 33 -11.63 -2.09 -7.25
N VAL A 34 -11.11 -0.87 -7.39
CA VAL A 34 -9.68 -0.61 -7.55
C VAL A 34 -9.15 -0.12 -6.20
N GLY A 35 -8.09 -0.75 -5.71
CA GLY A 35 -7.37 -0.28 -4.53
C GLY A 35 -6.42 0.86 -4.91
N ILE A 36 -6.36 1.91 -4.12
CA ILE A 36 -5.38 2.99 -4.27
C ILE A 36 -4.67 3.16 -2.94
N GLU A 37 -3.38 2.87 -2.90
CA GLU A 37 -2.54 3.09 -1.73
C GLU A 37 -1.87 4.46 -1.83
N VAL A 38 -1.99 5.23 -0.75
CA VAL A 38 -1.44 6.58 -0.63
C VAL A 38 -0.48 6.58 0.57
N PRO A 39 0.74 7.15 0.45
CA PRO A 39 1.65 7.24 1.58
C PRO A 39 1.00 8.03 2.72
N ASN A 40 1.19 7.54 3.94
CA ASN A 40 0.80 8.27 5.13
C ASN A 40 1.58 9.58 5.23
N LYS A 41 0.91 10.65 5.68
CA LYS A 41 1.52 11.98 5.86
C LYS A 41 2.72 11.92 6.82
N ASN A 42 2.54 11.19 7.92
CA ASN A 42 3.59 10.87 8.88
C ASN A 42 3.84 9.37 8.78
N ARG A 43 4.99 8.98 8.26
CA ARG A 43 5.40 7.56 8.26
C ARG A 43 5.85 7.19 9.67
N ALA A 44 5.35 6.07 10.16
CA ALA A 44 5.88 5.47 11.38
C ALA A 44 7.13 4.68 11.02
N ASP A 45 8.16 4.80 11.85
CA ASP A 45 9.32 3.92 11.77
C ASP A 45 8.92 2.53 12.27
N VAL A 46 9.44 1.50 11.59
CA VAL A 46 9.26 0.11 11.99
C VAL A 46 10.63 -0.44 12.33
N LEU A 47 10.86 -0.74 13.60
CA LEU A 47 12.17 -1.22 14.06
C LEU A 47 12.27 -2.72 13.88
N ILE A 48 13.46 -3.20 13.48
CA ILE A 48 13.70 -4.63 13.30
C ILE A 48 13.40 -5.43 14.58
N ARG A 49 13.69 -4.85 15.75
CA ARG A 49 13.40 -5.45 17.05
C ARG A 49 11.91 -5.74 17.21
N GLU A 50 11.03 -4.83 16.79
CA GLU A 50 9.58 -4.98 16.93
C GLU A 50 9.09 -6.17 16.10
N VAL A 51 9.61 -6.32 14.88
CA VAL A 51 9.30 -7.45 13.99
C VAL A 51 9.78 -8.77 14.60
N LEU A 52 11.02 -8.83 15.08
CA LEU A 52 11.59 -10.05 15.69
C LEU A 52 10.93 -10.42 17.03
N SER A 53 10.38 -9.44 17.75
CA SER A 53 9.64 -9.66 18.98
C SER A 53 8.15 -9.98 18.76
N SER A 54 7.67 -9.94 17.52
CA SER A 54 6.27 -10.24 17.22
C SER A 54 5.96 -11.72 17.44
N ASP A 55 4.75 -12.01 17.95
CA ASP A 55 4.29 -13.39 18.14
C ASP A 55 4.30 -14.17 16.82
N GLU A 56 4.03 -13.50 15.70
CA GLU A 56 4.02 -14.09 14.36
C GLU A 56 5.41 -14.62 13.97
N TYR A 57 6.47 -13.86 14.25
CA TYR A 57 7.84 -14.30 14.04
C TYR A 57 8.24 -15.41 15.03
N LEU A 58 7.95 -15.24 16.32
CA LEU A 58 8.33 -16.18 17.38
C LEU A 58 7.64 -17.55 17.25
N ASN A 59 6.41 -17.58 16.75
CA ASN A 59 5.66 -18.81 16.56
C ASN A 59 6.08 -19.56 15.28
N ASN A 60 6.53 -18.85 14.25
CA ASN A 60 7.01 -19.47 13.01
C ASN A 60 8.42 -20.06 13.16
N ALA A 61 9.28 -19.44 13.99
CA ALA A 61 10.63 -19.95 14.30
C ALA A 61 10.64 -21.28 15.09
N ARG A 62 9.48 -21.79 15.50
CA ARG A 62 9.31 -23.03 16.27
C ARG A 62 8.82 -24.22 15.43
N THR A 63 8.63 -24.04 14.13
CA THR A 63 8.36 -25.11 13.15
C THR A 63 9.60 -25.35 12.31
#